data_AF-A0A1B0D9B4-F1
#
_entry.id   AF-A0A1B0D9B4-F1
#
_cell.length_a   1.000
_cell.length_b   1.000
_cell.length_c   1.000
_cell.angle_alpha   90.00
_cell.angle_beta   90.00
_cell.angle_gamma   90.00
#
_symmetry.space_group_name_H-M   'P 1'
#
loop_
_entity.id
_entity.type
_entity.pdbx_description
1 polymer ?
#
loop_
_entity_poly.entity_id
_entity_poly.type
_entity_poly.pdbx_seq_one_letter_code
_entity_poly.pdbx_strand_id
1 'polypeptide(L)'
;MSTESEGFGFKDKQKALDTLKLLENQDSQYRLLTIRGLLGRAKRVLTLTKAEEKRNNIKDAIEVFEKWLEENKSTSTKSKAKSAGDTDEKIDKVPGLGFKDKEAAEKTLKILDNRDADYQKLVLKSLITSSKSVVSRTKDKQKISDIKEAVEMLTEYLDSLDTLNQPNMKYLSVDIIQNFSKPTEKLVSEFLTTYTKTAGGNYKKLRTLFPEEDDSESWDIVRNKNLQKLQKTIQEKKLSLFNSDGSPTKEHLTLISWAYSPKLEKLKQFIDQSNQNSDSASDEPVTKKRKV
;
A
#
# COMPACT_ATOMS: atom_id res chain seq x y z
N MET A 1 -26.46 2.47 28.48
CA MET A 1 -26.37 3.75 29.20
C MET A 1 -25.88 4.80 28.22
N SER A 2 -26.80 5.61 27.70
CA SER A 2 -26.51 6.74 26.83
C SER A 2 -25.96 7.88 27.67
N THR A 3 -24.71 8.30 27.43
CA THR A 3 -24.24 9.61 27.89
C THR A 3 -24.32 10.55 26.71
N GLU A 4 -25.43 11.28 26.63
CA GLU A 4 -25.49 12.52 25.87
C GLU A 4 -24.32 13.40 26.32
N SER A 5 -23.37 13.65 25.42
CA SER A 5 -22.21 14.49 25.67
C SER A 5 -22.65 15.96 25.69
N GLU A 6 -23.22 16.45 26.78
CA GLU A 6 -23.76 17.82 26.88
C GLU A 6 -22.72 18.96 26.79
N GLY A 7 -21.42 18.68 26.67
CA GLY A 7 -20.38 19.72 26.64
C GLY A 7 -20.06 20.31 25.25
N PHE A 8 -19.78 19.45 24.27
CA PHE A 8 -19.07 19.84 23.04
C PHE A 8 -20.01 20.11 21.86
N GLY A 9 -19.74 21.15 21.08
CA GLY A 9 -20.57 21.49 19.92
C GLY A 9 -19.99 22.58 19.02
N PHE A 10 -20.75 22.89 17.96
CA PHE A 10 -20.35 23.84 16.89
C PHE A 10 -21.55 24.59 16.31
N LYS A 11 -22.61 24.80 17.10
CA LYS A 11 -23.84 25.45 16.62
C LYS A 11 -23.60 26.90 16.17
N ASP A 12 -22.64 27.58 16.81
CA ASP A 12 -22.22 28.94 16.58
C ASP A 12 -20.78 29.13 17.07
N LYS A 13 -20.21 30.32 16.79
CA LYS A 13 -18.86 30.71 17.22
C LYS A 13 -18.64 30.57 18.72
N GLN A 14 -19.62 30.97 19.53
CA GLN A 14 -19.49 30.96 20.99
C GLN A 14 -19.41 29.52 21.51
N LYS A 15 -20.24 28.62 20.99
CA LYS A 15 -20.21 27.20 21.38
C LYS A 15 -18.93 26.51 20.95
N ALA A 16 -18.32 26.91 19.82
CA ALA A 16 -17.01 26.43 19.42
C ALA A 16 -15.92 26.86 20.42
N LEU A 17 -15.93 28.13 20.85
CA LEU A 17 -15.01 28.64 21.89
C LEU A 17 -15.22 27.95 23.24
N ASP A 18 -16.47 27.75 23.66
CA ASP A 18 -16.78 27.03 24.89
C ASP A 18 -16.29 25.58 24.82
N THR A 19 -16.38 24.96 23.65
CA THR A 19 -15.86 23.61 23.41
C THR A 19 -14.34 23.56 23.52
N LEU A 20 -13.63 24.56 23.01
CA LEU A 20 -12.18 24.66 23.19
C LEU A 20 -11.80 24.82 24.67
N LYS A 21 -12.52 25.67 25.41
CA LYS A 21 -12.32 25.87 26.86
C LYS A 21 -12.53 24.58 27.66
N LEU A 22 -13.62 23.86 27.38
CA LEU A 22 -13.90 22.57 28.03
C LEU A 22 -12.81 21.53 27.76
N LEU A 23 -12.13 21.65 26.62
CA LEU A 23 -11.04 20.78 26.23
C LEU A 23 -9.68 21.20 26.82
N GLU A 24 -9.50 22.41 27.36
CA GLU A 24 -8.20 22.93 27.82
C GLU A 24 -7.50 21.98 28.81
N ASN A 25 -8.25 21.38 29.73
CA ASN A 25 -7.73 20.47 30.77
C ASN A 25 -7.52 19.02 30.29
N GLN A 26 -7.82 18.70 29.04
CA GLN A 26 -7.66 17.35 28.48
C GLN A 26 -6.27 17.17 27.84
N ASP A 27 -5.87 15.91 27.65
CA ASP A 27 -4.58 15.62 27.03
C ASP A 27 -4.51 16.10 25.58
N SER A 28 -3.31 16.49 25.14
CA SER A 28 -3.13 17.15 23.84
C SER A 28 -3.59 16.29 22.65
N GLN A 29 -3.48 14.97 22.72
CA GLN A 29 -3.91 14.08 21.64
C GLN A 29 -5.44 13.99 21.60
N TYR A 30 -6.09 13.87 22.75
CA TYR A 30 -7.55 13.87 22.86
C TYR A 30 -8.16 15.19 22.39
N ARG A 31 -7.56 16.34 22.74
CA ARG A 31 -7.99 17.66 22.23
C ARG A 31 -7.95 17.71 20.71
N LEU A 32 -6.81 17.32 20.11
CA LEU A 32 -6.63 17.28 18.65
C LEU A 32 -7.64 16.38 17.95
N LEU A 33 -7.84 15.15 18.45
CA LEU A 33 -8.78 14.19 17.87
C LEU A 33 -10.22 14.67 17.97
N THR A 34 -10.60 15.21 19.13
CA THR A 34 -11.97 15.71 19.37
C THR A 34 -12.29 16.89 18.46
N ILE A 35 -11.36 17.85 18.34
CA ILE A 35 -11.55 19.05 17.49
C ILE A 35 -11.58 18.68 16.00
N ARG A 36 -10.72 17.76 15.54
CA ARG A 36 -10.78 17.23 14.16
C ARG A 36 -12.12 16.55 13.88
N GLY A 37 -12.62 15.74 14.82
CA GLY A 37 -13.92 15.09 14.69
C GLY A 37 -15.09 16.08 14.63
N LEU A 38 -15.07 17.12 15.46
CA LEU A 38 -16.08 18.19 15.44
C LEU A 38 -16.02 19.02 14.16
N LEU A 39 -14.82 19.38 13.69
CA LEU A 39 -14.61 20.09 12.43
C LEU A 39 -15.18 19.32 11.24
N GLY A 40 -14.91 18.01 11.16
CA GLY A 40 -15.47 17.14 10.11
C GLY A 40 -17.00 17.11 10.13
N ARG A 41 -17.61 17.01 11.33
CA ARG A 41 -19.07 17.07 11.49
C ARG A 41 -19.64 18.44 11.11
N ALA A 42 -19.00 19.53 11.52
CA ALA A 42 -19.42 20.90 11.21
C ALA A 42 -19.44 21.14 9.69
N LYS A 43 -18.37 20.76 8.97
CA LYS A 43 -18.31 20.82 7.50
C LYS A 43 -19.42 20.02 6.85
N ARG A 44 -19.73 18.82 7.36
CA ARG A 44 -20.84 18.02 6.85
C ARG A 44 -22.19 18.69 7.09
N VAL A 45 -22.45 19.21 8.28
CA VAL A 45 -23.71 19.90 8.61
C VAL A 45 -23.88 21.18 7.78
N LEU A 46 -22.79 21.90 7.50
CA LEU A 46 -22.79 23.07 6.62
C LEU A 46 -23.34 22.73 5.22
N THR A 47 -22.91 21.61 4.63
CA THR A 47 -23.40 21.17 3.30
C THR A 47 -24.89 20.83 3.27
N LEU A 48 -25.49 20.53 4.42
CA LEU A 48 -26.90 20.15 4.54
C LEU A 48 -27.80 21.31 4.97
N THR A 49 -27.22 22.43 5.42
CA THR A 49 -27.96 23.55 6.03
C THR A 49 -28.41 24.58 4.98
N LYS A 50 -29.72 24.75 4.84
CA LYS A 50 -30.33 25.68 3.85
C LYS A 50 -30.55 27.11 4.37
N ALA A 51 -30.71 27.28 5.68
CA ALA A 51 -30.90 28.60 6.29
C ALA A 51 -29.58 29.38 6.34
N GLU A 52 -29.56 30.58 5.76
CA GLU A 52 -28.34 31.41 5.64
C GLU A 52 -27.73 31.76 6.99
N GLU A 53 -28.54 32.20 7.95
CA GLU A 53 -28.09 32.57 9.29
C GLU A 53 -27.37 31.40 10.00
N LYS A 54 -27.95 30.19 9.91
CA LYS A 54 -27.33 28.98 10.48
C LYS A 54 -26.06 28.58 9.75
N ARG A 55 -25.97 28.80 8.44
CA ARG A 55 -24.73 28.56 7.68
C ARG A 55 -23.61 29.48 8.16
N ASN A 56 -23.89 30.76 8.36
CA ASN A 56 -22.90 31.73 8.85
C ASN A 56 -22.42 31.34 10.24
N ASN A 57 -23.32 30.98 11.16
CA ASN A 57 -22.96 30.52 12.50
C ASN A 57 -22.05 29.26 12.47
N ILE A 58 -22.31 28.32 11.56
CA ILE A 58 -21.48 27.12 11.40
C ILE A 58 -20.12 27.45 10.76
N LYS A 59 -20.07 28.39 9.80
CA LYS A 59 -18.81 28.87 9.20
C LYS A 59 -17.93 29.51 10.26
N ASP A 60 -18.48 30.38 11.10
CA ASP A 60 -17.74 31.02 12.19
C ASP A 60 -17.22 29.99 13.20
N ALA A 61 -17.99 28.94 13.50
CA ALA A 61 -17.56 27.83 14.35
C ALA A 61 -16.42 27.01 13.71
N ILE A 62 -16.47 26.78 12.40
CA ILE A 62 -15.41 26.10 11.63
C ILE A 62 -14.11 26.90 11.69
N GLU A 63 -14.18 28.22 11.46
CA GLU A 63 -13.01 29.11 11.49
C GLU A 63 -12.31 29.07 12.86
N VAL A 64 -13.07 29.04 13.96
CA VAL A 64 -12.53 28.90 15.32
C VAL A 64 -11.71 27.61 15.48
N PHE A 65 -12.24 26.47 15.01
CA PHE A 65 -11.52 25.20 15.09
C PHE A 65 -10.32 25.10 14.15
N GLU A 66 -10.42 25.65 12.94
CA GLU A 66 -9.30 25.67 12.00
C GLU A 66 -8.16 26.53 12.54
N LYS A 67 -8.46 27.74 13.04
CA LYS A 67 -7.45 28.60 13.68
C LYS A 67 -6.79 27.93 14.87
N TRP A 68 -7.56 27.31 15.75
CA TRP A 68 -7.00 26.58 16.90
C TRP A 68 -6.11 25.42 16.46
N LEU A 69 -6.50 24.66 15.42
CA LEU A 69 -5.69 23.57 14.88
C LEU A 69 -4.37 24.07 14.27
N GLU A 70 -4.38 25.21 13.58
CA GLU A 70 -3.17 25.84 13.04
C GLU A 70 -2.20 26.26 14.16
N GLU A 71 -2.73 26.88 15.23
CA GLU A 71 -1.95 27.28 16.41
C GLU A 71 -1.41 26.08 17.20
N ASN A 72 -2.10 24.93 17.14
CA ASN A 72 -1.76 23.71 17.87
C ASN A 72 -1.19 22.60 16.95
N LYS A 73 -0.71 22.96 15.76
CA LYS A 73 0.09 22.06 14.92
C LYS A 73 1.40 21.74 15.65
N SER A 74 1.44 20.63 16.37
CA SER A 74 2.70 20.05 16.82
C SER A 74 3.56 19.74 15.60
N THR A 75 4.79 20.25 15.55
CA THR A 75 5.87 19.72 14.72
C THR A 75 6.13 18.27 15.14
N SER A 76 5.35 17.34 14.59
CA SER A 76 5.52 15.91 14.83
C SER A 76 6.61 15.35 13.93
N THR A 77 7.86 15.73 14.19
CA THR A 77 9.05 14.99 13.79
C THR A 77 9.52 14.17 15.00
N LYS A 78 9.57 12.84 14.83
CA LYS A 78 10.22 11.84 15.69
C LYS A 78 9.76 11.73 17.15
N SER A 79 8.84 10.79 17.39
CA SER A 79 9.08 9.67 18.32
C SER A 79 7.92 8.68 18.29
N LYS A 80 8.14 7.52 17.69
CA LYS A 80 7.46 6.28 18.13
C LYS A 80 8.37 5.10 17.86
N ALA A 81 9.16 4.78 18.88
CA ALA A 81 9.74 3.46 19.02
C ALA A 81 8.59 2.48 19.37
N LYS A 82 8.60 1.34 18.66
CA LYS A 82 7.87 0.07 18.88
C LYS A 82 6.34 0.05 18.68
N SER A 83 5.95 -0.39 17.49
CA SER A 83 5.48 -1.77 17.29
C SER A 83 5.89 -2.23 15.89
N ALA A 84 6.69 -3.31 15.80
CA ALA A 84 7.00 -3.95 14.54
C ALA A 84 5.72 -4.59 13.98
N GLY A 85 5.21 -4.05 12.88
CA GLY A 85 4.00 -4.51 12.23
C GLY A 85 3.25 -3.35 11.58
N ASP A 86 3.50 -3.16 10.29
CA ASP A 86 2.73 -2.31 9.37
C ASP A 86 2.64 -0.82 9.77
N THR A 87 3.74 -0.08 9.60
CA THR A 87 3.61 1.33 9.26
C THR A 87 2.99 1.39 7.88
N ASP A 88 1.66 1.44 7.85
CA ASP A 88 0.87 1.84 6.70
C ASP A 88 1.17 3.34 6.46
N GLU A 89 2.38 3.63 5.97
CA GLU A 89 2.61 4.84 5.18
C GLU A 89 1.47 4.91 4.20
N LYS A 90 0.84 6.08 4.08
CA LYS A 90 -0.33 6.28 3.23
C LYS A 90 -0.01 5.83 1.80
N ILE A 91 -0.33 4.58 1.48
CA ILE A 91 -0.12 4.01 0.15
C ILE A 91 -1.18 4.59 -0.74
N ASP A 92 -0.75 5.17 -1.86
CA ASP A 92 -1.66 5.72 -2.84
C ASP A 92 -2.58 4.62 -3.37
N LYS A 93 -3.88 4.94 -3.43
CA LYS A 93 -4.88 4.00 -3.92
C LYS A 93 -4.80 3.95 -5.44
N VAL A 94 -4.88 2.74 -5.99
CA VAL A 94 -4.98 2.56 -7.44
C VAL A 94 -6.24 3.28 -7.96
N PRO A 95 -6.10 4.22 -8.91
CA PRO A 95 -7.23 4.97 -9.44
C PRO A 95 -8.10 4.11 -10.37
N GLY A 96 -9.31 4.57 -10.67
CA GLY A 96 -10.18 3.95 -11.69
C GLY A 96 -10.98 2.72 -11.25
N LEU A 97 -10.83 2.27 -10.01
CA LEU A 97 -11.63 1.16 -9.44
C LEU A 97 -13.08 1.60 -9.18
N GLY A 98 -14.06 0.77 -9.52
CA GLY A 98 -15.49 1.08 -9.36
C GLY A 98 -16.45 -0.09 -9.59
N PHE A 99 -17.72 0.13 -9.25
CA PHE A 99 -18.80 -0.87 -9.36
C PHE A 99 -20.16 -0.23 -9.69
N LYS A 100 -20.15 0.98 -10.27
CA LYS A 100 -21.38 1.76 -10.51
C LYS A 100 -22.28 1.17 -11.60
N ASP A 101 -21.69 0.48 -12.56
CA ASP A 101 -22.31 -0.10 -13.75
C ASP A 101 -21.38 -1.19 -14.31
N LYS A 102 -21.86 -1.95 -15.29
CA LYS A 102 -21.12 -3.03 -15.96
C LYS A 102 -19.77 -2.57 -16.52
N GLU A 103 -19.76 -1.44 -17.22
CA GLU A 103 -18.53 -0.88 -17.80
C GLU A 103 -17.48 -0.54 -16.72
N ALA A 104 -17.90 -0.03 -15.57
CA ALA A 104 -17.00 0.26 -14.46
C ALA A 104 -16.45 -1.03 -13.82
N ALA A 105 -17.24 -2.10 -13.74
CA ALA A 105 -16.77 -3.41 -13.30
C ALA A 105 -15.74 -3.98 -14.28
N GLU A 106 -15.99 -3.95 -15.59
CA GLU A 106 -15.04 -4.39 -16.61
C GLU A 106 -13.72 -3.61 -16.57
N LYS A 107 -13.79 -2.27 -16.43
CA LYS A 107 -12.61 -1.42 -16.23
C LYS A 107 -11.85 -1.80 -14.96
N THR A 108 -12.56 -2.11 -13.88
CA THR A 108 -11.95 -2.55 -12.62
C THR A 108 -11.21 -3.87 -12.79
N LEU A 109 -11.83 -4.86 -13.45
CA LEU A 109 -11.19 -6.14 -13.71
C LEU A 109 -9.95 -5.97 -14.59
N LYS A 110 -10.02 -5.10 -15.61
CA LYS A 110 -8.85 -4.75 -16.44
C LYS A 110 -7.72 -4.09 -15.65
N ILE A 111 -8.03 -3.20 -14.71
CA ILE A 111 -7.04 -2.56 -13.83
C ILE A 111 -6.39 -3.57 -12.87
N LEU A 112 -7.14 -4.58 -12.44
CA LEU A 112 -6.68 -5.63 -11.54
C LEU A 112 -5.90 -6.75 -12.25
N ASP A 113 -6.05 -6.88 -13.56
CA ASP A 113 -5.36 -7.88 -14.35
C ASP A 113 -3.84 -7.81 -14.14
N ASN A 114 -3.19 -8.98 -14.07
CA ASN A 114 -1.76 -9.15 -13.78
C ASN A 114 -1.24 -8.58 -12.44
N ARG A 115 -2.10 -8.09 -11.55
CA ARG A 115 -1.71 -7.73 -10.17
C ARG A 115 -1.66 -8.96 -9.27
N ASP A 116 -1.08 -8.83 -8.08
CA ASP A 116 -1.02 -9.92 -7.10
C ASP A 116 -2.42 -10.42 -6.71
N ALA A 117 -2.64 -11.74 -6.74
CA ALA A 117 -3.94 -12.35 -6.44
C ALA A 117 -4.52 -11.90 -5.10
N ASP A 118 -3.69 -11.80 -4.05
CA ASP A 118 -4.11 -11.33 -2.74
C ASP A 118 -4.63 -9.88 -2.77
N TYR A 119 -4.00 -9.02 -3.58
CA TYR A 119 -4.45 -7.65 -3.76
C TYR A 119 -5.76 -7.59 -4.56
N GLN A 120 -5.88 -8.39 -5.62
CA GLN A 120 -7.13 -8.50 -6.38
C GLN A 120 -8.29 -8.92 -5.47
N LYS A 121 -8.11 -9.98 -4.67
CA LYS A 121 -9.09 -10.46 -3.68
C LYS A 121 -9.46 -9.37 -2.68
N LEU A 122 -8.48 -8.63 -2.17
CA LEU A 122 -8.69 -7.53 -1.23
C LEU A 122 -9.55 -6.42 -1.83
N VAL A 123 -9.23 -5.98 -3.05
CA VAL A 123 -9.97 -4.92 -3.75
C VAL A 123 -11.39 -5.37 -4.04
N LEU A 124 -11.58 -6.56 -4.61
CA LEU A 124 -12.90 -7.08 -4.97
C LEU A 124 -13.81 -7.22 -3.74
N LYS A 125 -13.32 -7.82 -2.65
CA LYS A 125 -14.06 -7.92 -1.38
C LYS A 125 -14.47 -6.55 -0.84
N SER A 126 -13.58 -5.56 -0.94
CA SER A 126 -13.85 -4.18 -0.51
C SER A 126 -14.92 -3.51 -1.35
N LEU A 127 -14.87 -3.66 -2.68
CA LEU A 127 -15.86 -3.10 -3.60
C LEU A 127 -17.24 -3.76 -3.42
N ILE A 128 -17.30 -5.10 -3.33
CA ILE A 128 -18.53 -5.85 -3.09
C ILE A 128 -19.16 -5.48 -1.73
N THR A 129 -18.34 -5.26 -0.70
CA THR A 129 -18.85 -4.82 0.61
C THR A 129 -19.37 -3.38 0.55
N SER A 130 -18.64 -2.50 -0.15
CA SER A 130 -19.02 -1.10 -0.32
C SER A 130 -20.32 -0.96 -1.12
N SER A 131 -20.54 -1.80 -2.13
CA SER A 131 -21.72 -1.75 -2.98
C SER A 131 -23.01 -2.02 -2.20
N LYS A 132 -23.01 -2.94 -1.23
CA LYS A 132 -24.16 -3.20 -0.34
C LYS A 132 -24.62 -1.92 0.36
N SER A 133 -23.68 -1.12 0.84
CA SER A 133 -23.97 0.17 1.48
C SER A 133 -24.54 1.17 0.48
N VAL A 134 -24.01 1.23 -0.75
CA VAL A 134 -24.51 2.13 -1.80
C VAL A 134 -25.92 1.74 -2.24
N VAL A 135 -26.19 0.45 -2.47
CA VAL A 135 -27.52 -0.07 -2.82
C VAL A 135 -28.54 0.29 -1.75
N SER A 136 -28.22 0.13 -0.47
CA SER A 136 -29.15 0.45 0.64
C SER A 136 -29.57 1.93 0.70
N ARG A 137 -28.74 2.83 0.16
CA ARG A 137 -28.97 4.29 0.19
C ARG A 137 -29.52 4.83 -1.12
N THR A 138 -29.50 4.03 -2.18
CA THR A 138 -29.94 4.44 -3.52
C THR A 138 -31.44 4.23 -3.65
N LYS A 139 -32.16 5.22 -4.18
CA LYS A 139 -33.62 5.13 -4.43
C LYS A 139 -33.96 4.77 -5.88
N ASP A 140 -33.03 5.06 -6.78
CA ASP A 140 -33.17 4.84 -8.22
C ASP A 140 -33.05 3.35 -8.55
N LYS A 141 -34.13 2.77 -9.07
CA LYS A 141 -34.21 1.33 -9.37
C LYS A 141 -33.24 0.92 -10.49
N GLN A 142 -33.03 1.77 -11.49
CA GLN A 142 -32.13 1.45 -12.59
C GLN A 142 -30.69 1.38 -12.08
N LYS A 143 -30.26 2.38 -11.31
CA LYS A 143 -28.92 2.38 -10.70
C LYS A 143 -28.69 1.20 -9.77
N ILE A 144 -29.71 0.79 -9.01
CA ILE A 144 -29.63 -0.41 -8.19
C ILE A 144 -29.41 -1.65 -9.07
N SER A 145 -30.12 -1.75 -10.19
CA SER A 145 -29.95 -2.85 -11.15
C SER A 145 -28.53 -2.86 -11.73
N ASP A 146 -28.04 -1.71 -12.20
CA ASP A 146 -26.71 -1.56 -12.80
C ASP A 146 -25.60 -1.93 -11.81
N ILE A 147 -25.72 -1.49 -10.54
CA ILE A 147 -24.79 -1.85 -9.47
C ILE A 147 -24.84 -3.35 -9.19
N LYS A 148 -26.02 -3.97 -9.20
CA LYS A 148 -26.15 -5.41 -8.94
C LYS A 148 -25.47 -6.23 -10.04
N GLU A 149 -25.71 -5.91 -11.30
CA GLU A 149 -25.04 -6.57 -12.44
C GLU A 149 -23.51 -6.40 -12.35
N ALA A 150 -23.04 -5.19 -12.05
CA ALA A 150 -21.63 -4.91 -11.87
C ALA A 150 -21.01 -5.76 -10.73
N VAL A 151 -21.70 -5.85 -9.59
CA VAL A 151 -21.23 -6.60 -8.41
C VAL A 151 -21.24 -8.11 -8.63
N GLU A 152 -22.21 -8.61 -9.39
CA GLU A 152 -22.27 -10.02 -9.79
C GLU A 152 -21.03 -10.40 -10.59
N MET A 153 -20.68 -9.61 -11.63
CA MET A 153 -19.45 -9.80 -12.40
C MET A 153 -18.17 -9.79 -11.53
N LEU A 154 -18.08 -8.85 -10.57
CA LEU A 154 -16.94 -8.81 -9.65
C LEU A 154 -16.90 -10.01 -8.69
N THR A 155 -18.06 -10.54 -8.31
CA THR A 155 -18.19 -11.71 -7.42
C THR A 155 -17.81 -12.99 -8.14
N GLU A 156 -18.31 -13.19 -9.36
CA GLU A 156 -17.92 -14.33 -10.21
C GLU A 156 -16.40 -14.35 -10.45
N TYR A 157 -15.80 -13.19 -10.75
CA TYR A 157 -14.36 -13.11 -10.89
C TYR A 157 -13.64 -13.42 -9.58
N LEU A 158 -14.09 -12.87 -8.44
CA LEU A 158 -13.51 -13.17 -7.12
C LEU A 158 -13.53 -14.67 -6.81
N ASP A 159 -14.64 -15.35 -7.09
CA ASP A 159 -14.79 -16.80 -6.87
C ASP A 159 -13.87 -17.58 -7.81
N SER A 160 -13.66 -17.10 -9.04
CA SER A 160 -12.71 -17.71 -9.98
C SER A 160 -11.24 -17.60 -9.51
N LEU A 161 -10.87 -16.60 -8.71
CA LEU A 161 -9.49 -16.39 -8.25
C LEU A 161 -8.95 -17.51 -7.33
N ASP A 162 -9.81 -18.32 -6.74
CA ASP A 162 -9.39 -19.50 -5.97
C ASP A 162 -9.07 -20.70 -6.87
N THR A 163 -9.62 -20.74 -8.09
CA THR A 163 -9.36 -21.80 -9.08
C THR A 163 -8.22 -21.44 -10.04
N LEU A 164 -7.99 -20.14 -10.27
CA LEU A 164 -6.82 -19.62 -10.95
C LEU A 164 -5.59 -19.90 -10.08
N ASN A 165 -4.85 -20.98 -10.39
CA ASN A 165 -3.60 -21.36 -9.71
C ASN A 165 -2.46 -20.36 -10.01
N GLN A 166 -2.65 -19.09 -9.61
CA GLN A 166 -1.69 -18.03 -9.86
C GLN A 166 -0.47 -18.23 -8.96
N PRO A 167 0.75 -18.28 -9.53
CA PRO A 167 1.95 -18.44 -8.74
C PRO A 167 2.12 -17.25 -7.80
N ASN A 168 2.31 -17.53 -6.52
CA ASN A 168 2.55 -16.49 -5.51
C ASN A 168 3.96 -15.91 -5.69
N MET A 169 4.08 -14.84 -6.46
CA MET A 169 5.35 -14.20 -6.81
C MET A 169 5.82 -13.22 -5.73
N LYS A 170 5.95 -13.70 -4.49
CA LYS A 170 6.36 -12.88 -3.33
C LYS A 170 7.65 -12.11 -3.61
N TYR A 171 7.67 -10.86 -3.16
CA TYR A 171 8.83 -9.99 -3.30
C TYR A 171 9.95 -10.45 -2.36
N LEU A 172 11.18 -10.47 -2.87
CA LEU A 172 12.38 -10.60 -2.05
C LEU A 172 12.60 -9.33 -1.23
N SER A 173 13.14 -9.47 -0.02
CA SER A 173 13.56 -8.31 0.77
C SER A 173 14.74 -7.60 0.11
N VAL A 174 14.89 -6.32 0.41
CA VAL A 174 16.00 -5.51 -0.09
C VAL A 174 17.34 -6.11 0.34
N ASP A 175 17.44 -6.62 1.56
CA ASP A 175 18.65 -7.25 2.08
C ASP A 175 19.11 -8.44 1.22
N ILE A 176 18.18 -9.32 0.82
CA ILE A 176 18.50 -10.47 -0.05
C ILE A 176 18.99 -9.98 -1.41
N ILE A 177 18.31 -8.99 -2.00
CA ILE A 177 18.65 -8.45 -3.32
C ILE A 177 20.05 -7.84 -3.33
N GLN A 178 20.45 -7.16 -2.26
CA GLN A 178 21.75 -6.49 -2.15
C GLN A 178 22.95 -7.44 -2.18
N ASN A 179 22.74 -8.73 -1.94
CA ASN A 179 23.79 -9.75 -2.01
C ASN A 179 24.16 -10.15 -3.45
N PHE A 180 23.44 -9.64 -4.47
CA PHE A 180 23.65 -10.00 -5.87
C PHE A 180 24.11 -8.81 -6.70
N SER A 181 24.77 -9.11 -7.82
CA SER A 181 25.19 -8.09 -8.78
C SER A 181 23.98 -7.38 -9.39
N LYS A 182 24.16 -6.09 -9.65
CA LYS A 182 23.13 -5.28 -10.29
C LYS A 182 22.91 -5.75 -11.73
N PRO A 183 21.66 -5.75 -12.21
CA PRO A 183 21.38 -6.12 -13.59
C PRO A 183 21.93 -5.07 -14.56
N THR A 184 22.30 -5.51 -15.75
CA THR A 184 22.80 -4.66 -16.84
C THR A 184 21.68 -4.09 -17.71
N GLU A 185 20.54 -4.78 -17.78
CA GLU A 185 19.39 -4.35 -18.58
C GLU A 185 18.68 -3.16 -17.93
N LYS A 186 18.40 -2.13 -18.74
CA LYS A 186 17.85 -0.84 -18.29
C LYS A 186 16.55 -0.99 -17.51
N LEU A 187 15.56 -1.69 -18.08
CA LEU A 187 14.22 -1.81 -17.50
C LEU A 187 14.23 -2.46 -16.11
N VAL A 188 14.92 -3.59 -15.96
CA VAL A 188 15.00 -4.29 -14.65
C VAL A 188 15.87 -3.52 -13.65
N SER A 189 16.89 -2.79 -14.11
CA SER A 189 17.72 -1.92 -13.27
C SER A 189 16.92 -0.74 -12.70
N GLU A 190 16.07 -0.16 -13.54
CA GLU A 190 15.12 0.90 -13.17
C GLU A 190 14.07 0.38 -12.18
N PHE A 191 13.47 -0.78 -12.45
CA PHE A 191 12.58 -1.48 -11.52
C PHE A 191 13.25 -1.67 -10.16
N LEU A 192 14.46 -2.24 -10.13
CA LEU A 192 15.16 -2.57 -8.91
C LEU A 192 15.52 -1.31 -8.11
N THR A 193 15.92 -0.24 -8.81
CA THR A 193 16.17 1.08 -8.20
C THR A 193 14.90 1.65 -7.60
N THR A 194 13.78 1.59 -8.32
CA THR A 194 12.47 2.06 -7.84
C THR A 194 12.01 1.27 -6.62
N TYR A 195 12.10 -0.07 -6.67
CA TYR A 195 11.70 -0.93 -5.55
C TYR A 195 12.56 -0.69 -4.30
N THR A 196 13.88 -0.61 -4.46
CA THR A 196 14.80 -0.51 -3.31
C THR A 196 14.90 0.90 -2.75
N LYS A 197 14.98 1.94 -3.60
CA LYS A 197 15.19 3.33 -3.16
C LYS A 197 13.90 4.12 -2.99
N THR A 198 13.03 4.13 -4.00
CA THR A 198 11.80 4.94 -3.99
C THR A 198 10.72 4.30 -3.13
N ALA A 199 10.49 3.00 -3.31
CA ALA A 199 9.52 2.26 -2.53
C ALA A 199 10.07 1.79 -1.17
N GLY A 200 11.39 1.81 -0.96
CA GLY A 200 12.02 1.39 0.30
C GLY A 200 11.76 -0.07 0.64
N GLY A 201 11.60 -0.94 -0.36
CA GLY A 201 11.20 -2.34 -0.18
C GLY A 201 9.69 -2.55 0.05
N ASN A 202 8.88 -1.48 0.14
CA ASN A 202 7.43 -1.61 0.27
C ASN A 202 6.79 -1.81 -1.10
N TYR A 203 6.65 -3.07 -1.51
CA TYR A 203 6.08 -3.44 -2.81
C TYR A 203 4.66 -2.90 -3.04
N LYS A 204 3.88 -2.60 -1.98
CA LYS A 204 2.53 -2.03 -2.13
C LYS A 204 2.57 -0.67 -2.86
N LYS A 205 3.67 0.09 -2.74
CA LYS A 205 3.88 1.37 -3.45
C LYS A 205 4.08 1.21 -4.96
N LEU A 206 4.52 0.03 -5.41
CA LEU A 206 4.72 -0.24 -6.84
C LEU A 206 3.41 -0.22 -7.65
N ARG A 207 2.26 -0.25 -6.97
CA ARG A 207 0.93 -0.21 -7.59
C ARG A 207 0.60 1.14 -8.23
N THR A 208 1.34 2.19 -7.88
CA THR A 208 1.15 3.58 -8.33
C THR A 208 2.45 4.22 -8.78
N LEU A 209 3.52 3.44 -8.92
CA LEU A 209 4.78 3.86 -9.53
C LEU A 209 4.89 3.22 -10.90
N PHE A 210 5.46 3.94 -11.86
CA PHE A 210 5.48 3.59 -13.27
C PHE A 210 6.90 3.68 -13.83
N PRO A 211 7.22 2.93 -14.90
CA PRO A 211 8.44 3.14 -15.67
C PRO A 211 8.54 4.55 -16.25
N GLU A 212 9.75 5.07 -16.37
CA GLU A 212 10.05 6.39 -16.92
C GLU A 212 9.75 6.48 -18.43
N GLU A 213 10.00 5.39 -19.17
CA GLU A 213 9.80 5.36 -20.62
C GLU A 213 8.35 5.02 -21.04
N ASP A 214 7.62 4.28 -20.20
CA ASP A 214 6.26 3.81 -20.48
C ASP A 214 5.42 3.82 -19.19
N ASP A 215 4.55 4.80 -19.06
CA ASP A 215 3.68 5.00 -17.89
C ASP A 215 2.31 4.30 -18.01
N SER A 216 2.12 3.44 -19.02
CA SER A 216 0.85 2.74 -19.23
C SER A 216 0.54 1.70 -18.15
N GLU A 217 1.58 1.09 -17.56
CA GLU A 217 1.44 0.02 -16.56
C GLU A 217 2.33 0.27 -15.35
N SER A 218 1.76 0.04 -14.15
CA SER A 218 2.51 0.19 -12.91
C SER A 218 3.55 -0.92 -12.72
N TRP A 219 4.57 -0.66 -11.92
CA TRP A 219 5.71 -1.56 -11.73
C TRP A 219 5.34 -2.96 -11.24
N ASP A 220 4.28 -3.10 -10.42
CA ASP A 220 3.78 -4.41 -9.99
C ASP A 220 3.30 -5.26 -11.18
N ILE A 221 2.61 -4.64 -12.15
CA ILE A 221 2.14 -5.30 -13.37
C ILE A 221 3.32 -5.65 -14.29
N VAL A 222 4.20 -4.68 -14.56
CA VAL A 222 5.38 -4.86 -15.42
C VAL A 222 6.25 -6.00 -14.91
N ARG A 223 6.50 -6.03 -13.60
CA ARG A 223 7.24 -7.12 -12.93
C ARG A 223 6.55 -8.46 -13.14
N ASN A 224 5.26 -8.56 -12.83
CA ASN A 224 4.52 -9.83 -12.87
C ASN A 224 4.48 -10.41 -14.30
N LYS A 225 4.28 -9.57 -15.32
CA LYS A 225 4.33 -10.00 -16.73
C LYS A 225 5.71 -10.54 -17.12
N ASN A 226 6.78 -9.87 -16.72
CA ASN A 226 8.14 -10.34 -17.00
C ASN A 226 8.46 -11.64 -16.27
N LEU A 227 8.08 -11.76 -14.99
CA LEU A 227 8.24 -12.99 -14.22
C LEU A 227 7.48 -14.18 -14.81
N GLN A 228 6.25 -13.98 -15.28
CA GLN A 228 5.48 -15.03 -15.96
C GLN A 228 6.20 -15.54 -17.22
N LYS A 229 6.72 -14.63 -18.06
CA LYS A 229 7.50 -14.99 -19.26
C LYS A 229 8.77 -15.78 -18.91
N LEU A 230 9.49 -15.33 -17.90
CA LEU A 230 10.72 -15.98 -17.43
C LEU A 230 10.43 -17.37 -16.85
N GLN A 231 9.42 -17.49 -15.98
CA GLN A 231 9.03 -18.77 -15.40
C GLN A 231 8.58 -19.77 -16.47
N LYS A 232 7.78 -19.33 -17.44
CA LYS A 232 7.37 -20.17 -18.57
C LYS A 232 8.59 -20.69 -19.33
N THR A 233 9.54 -19.81 -19.66
CA THR A 233 10.78 -20.18 -20.36
C THR A 233 11.60 -21.20 -19.56
N ILE A 234 11.75 -21.00 -18.25
CA ILE A 234 12.49 -21.89 -17.34
C ILE A 234 11.81 -23.26 -17.25
N GLN A 235 10.48 -23.30 -17.16
CA GLN A 235 9.71 -24.53 -17.11
C GLN A 235 9.79 -25.31 -18.42
N GLU A 236 9.57 -24.65 -19.56
CA GLU A 236 9.60 -25.27 -20.90
C GLU A 236 10.98 -25.86 -21.21
N LYS A 237 12.05 -25.12 -20.90
CA LYS A 237 13.43 -25.55 -21.13
C LYS A 237 14.01 -26.39 -19.99
N LYS A 238 13.23 -26.64 -18.93
CA LYS A 238 13.64 -27.39 -17.72
C LYS A 238 14.98 -26.89 -17.14
N LEU A 239 15.17 -25.57 -17.11
CA LEU A 239 16.44 -24.97 -16.66
C LEU A 239 16.57 -25.08 -15.15
N SER A 240 17.77 -25.45 -14.68
CA SER A 240 18.07 -25.39 -13.26
C SER A 240 18.20 -23.93 -12.80
N LEU A 241 17.77 -23.67 -11.57
CA LEU A 241 17.95 -22.37 -10.91
C LEU A 241 19.26 -22.28 -10.13
N PHE A 242 19.90 -23.41 -9.86
CA PHE A 242 21.16 -23.47 -9.14
C PHE A 242 22.15 -24.35 -9.88
N ASN A 243 23.41 -23.94 -9.84
CA ASN A 243 24.54 -24.72 -10.28
C ASN A 243 24.83 -25.84 -9.26
N SER A 244 25.75 -26.74 -9.61
CA SER A 244 26.18 -27.85 -8.75
C SER A 244 26.88 -27.39 -7.48
N ASP A 245 27.53 -26.23 -7.51
CA ASP A 245 28.19 -25.58 -6.37
C ASP A 245 27.21 -24.86 -5.42
N GLY A 246 25.92 -24.84 -5.75
CA GLY A 246 24.89 -24.15 -4.98
C GLY A 246 24.71 -22.67 -5.33
N SER A 247 25.48 -22.11 -6.27
CA SER A 247 25.30 -20.73 -6.74
C SER A 247 24.07 -20.60 -7.66
N PRO A 248 23.38 -19.43 -7.67
CA PRO A 248 22.28 -19.18 -8.60
C PRO A 248 22.75 -19.19 -10.06
N THR A 249 21.96 -19.80 -10.95
CA THR A 249 22.21 -19.76 -12.40
C THR A 249 21.89 -18.38 -12.97
N LYS A 250 22.29 -18.13 -14.22
CA LYS A 250 21.99 -16.87 -14.92
C LYS A 250 20.48 -16.58 -14.95
N GLU A 251 19.68 -17.62 -15.20
CA GLU A 251 18.22 -17.54 -15.21
C GLU A 251 17.65 -17.16 -13.84
N HIS A 252 18.23 -17.71 -12.77
CA HIS A 252 17.81 -17.38 -11.41
C HIS A 252 18.23 -15.96 -11.03
N LEU A 253 19.42 -15.50 -11.42
CA LEU A 253 19.85 -14.11 -11.24
C LEU A 253 18.90 -13.13 -11.94
N THR A 254 18.36 -13.48 -13.11
CA THR A 254 17.33 -12.67 -13.77
C THR A 254 16.04 -12.62 -12.96
N LEU A 255 15.57 -13.73 -12.37
CA LEU A 255 14.41 -13.72 -11.46
C LEU A 255 14.67 -12.86 -10.21
N ILE A 256 15.86 -12.97 -9.63
CA ILE A 256 16.28 -12.21 -8.45
C ILE A 256 16.33 -10.71 -8.76
N SER A 257 16.76 -10.34 -9.97
CA SER A 257 16.76 -8.94 -10.43
C SER A 257 15.33 -8.36 -10.51
N TRP A 258 14.33 -9.21 -10.74
CA TRP A 258 12.91 -8.86 -10.61
C TRP A 258 12.36 -9.06 -9.19
N ALA A 259 13.23 -9.07 -8.18
CA ALA A 259 12.91 -9.27 -6.77
C ALA A 259 12.09 -10.55 -6.51
N TYR A 260 12.43 -11.66 -7.16
CA TYR A 260 11.71 -12.94 -6.99
C TYR A 260 12.65 -14.15 -6.93
N SER A 261 12.29 -15.13 -6.10
CA SER A 261 12.90 -16.45 -6.11
C SER A 261 11.86 -17.51 -5.69
N PRO A 262 11.64 -18.56 -6.50
CA PRO A 262 10.77 -19.67 -6.11
C PRO A 262 11.42 -20.59 -5.06
N LYS A 263 12.73 -20.46 -4.83
CA LYS A 263 13.53 -21.28 -3.90
C LYS A 263 14.24 -20.39 -2.87
N LEU A 264 13.45 -19.62 -2.12
CA LEU A 264 13.93 -18.63 -1.17
C LEU A 264 14.90 -19.21 -0.12
N GLU A 265 14.57 -20.34 0.49
CA GLU A 265 15.39 -20.93 1.56
C GLU A 265 16.76 -21.38 1.05
N LYS A 266 16.82 -21.99 -0.14
CA LYS A 266 18.10 -22.34 -0.78
C LYS A 266 18.92 -21.10 -1.14
N LEU A 267 18.25 -20.02 -1.53
CA LEU A 267 18.92 -18.74 -1.81
C LEU A 267 19.55 -18.13 -0.54
N LYS A 268 18.85 -18.18 0.60
CA LYS A 268 19.39 -17.73 1.90
C LYS A 268 20.60 -18.56 2.33
N GLN A 269 20.51 -19.88 2.22
CA GLN A 269 21.63 -20.78 2.54
C GLN A 269 22.90 -20.44 1.74
N PHE A 270 22.75 -20.13 0.45
CA PHE A 270 23.88 -19.69 -0.39
C PHE A 270 24.50 -18.36 0.10
N ILE A 271 23.66 -17.39 0.48
CA ILE A 271 24.12 -16.10 1.02
C ILE A 271 24.87 -16.32 2.34
N ASP A 272 24.32 -17.13 3.25
CA ASP A 272 24.93 -17.41 4.55
C ASP A 272 26.31 -18.09 4.39
N GLN A 273 26.41 -19.06 3.48
CA GLN A 273 27.68 -19.73 3.16
C GLN A 273 28.71 -18.77 2.56
N SER A 274 28.26 -17.86 1.68
CA SER A 274 29.14 -16.88 1.04
C SER A 274 29.71 -15.89 2.08
N ASN A 275 28.90 -15.46 3.04
CA ASN A 275 29.30 -14.55 4.12
C ASN A 275 30.25 -15.22 5.13
N GLN A 276 30.02 -16.49 5.47
CA GLN A 276 30.93 -17.25 6.35
C GLN A 276 32.33 -17.44 5.73
N ASN A 277 32.39 -17.64 4.41
CA ASN A 277 33.65 -17.77 3.68
C ASN A 277 34.40 -16.42 3.57
N SER A 278 33.71 -15.28 3.56
CA SER A 278 34.36 -13.97 3.56
C SER A 278 34.93 -13.59 4.93
N ASP A 279 34.26 -13.97 6.02
CA ASP A 279 34.71 -13.65 7.39
C ASP A 279 35.94 -14.48 7.78
N SER A 280 35.99 -15.76 7.38
CA SER A 280 37.10 -16.66 7.68
C SER A 280 38.37 -16.38 6.85
N ALA A 281 38.29 -15.60 5.77
CA ALA A 281 39.45 -15.14 5.00
C ALA A 281 40.13 -13.88 5.58
N SER A 282 39.52 -13.25 6.61
CA SER A 282 40.04 -12.03 7.23
C SER A 282 40.92 -12.25 8.48
N ASP A 283 41.16 -13.51 8.86
CA ASP A 283 41.82 -13.91 10.10
C ASP A 283 43.11 -14.74 9.87
N GLU A 284 43.88 -14.47 8.81
CA GLU A 284 45.24 -15.04 8.68
C GLU A 284 46.29 -14.23 9.48
N PRO A 285 47.13 -14.90 10.30
CA PRO A 285 48.08 -14.25 11.19
C PRO A 285 49.28 -13.72 10.39
N VAL A 286 49.58 -12.43 10.56
CA VAL A 286 50.79 -11.77 10.04
C VAL A 286 52.03 -12.49 10.59
N THR A 287 52.62 -13.35 9.77
CA THR A 287 53.89 -14.01 10.05
C THR A 287 55.01 -12.96 10.05
N LYS A 288 55.48 -12.60 11.25
CA LYS A 288 56.67 -11.76 11.45
C LYS A 288 57.89 -12.46 10.86
N LYS A 289 58.36 -12.00 9.69
CA LYS A 289 59.69 -12.30 9.16
C LYS A 289 60.76 -11.77 10.13
N ARG A 290 61.48 -12.67 10.80
CA ARG A 290 62.75 -12.36 11.47
C ARG A 290 63.81 -12.11 10.40
N LYS A 291 64.40 -10.91 10.38
CA LYS A 291 65.61 -10.60 9.63
C LYS A 291 66.80 -11.30 10.30
N VAL A 292 67.63 -11.92 9.47
CA VAL A 292 68.96 -12.47 9.77
C VAL A 292 69.91 -11.32 10.11
#